data_AF-A0A9X5X8S6-F1
#
_entry.id   AF-A0A9X5X8S6-F1
#
_cell.length_a   1.000
_cell.length_b   1.000
_cell.length_c   1.000
_cell.angle_alpha   90.00
_cell.angle_beta   90.00
_cell.angle_gamma   90.00
#
_symmetry.space_group_name_H-M   'P 1'
#
loop_
_entity.id
_entity.type
_entity.pdbx_description
1 polymer ?
#
loop_
_entity_poly.entity_id
_entity_poly.type
_entity_poly.pdbx_seq_one_letter_code
_entity_poly.pdbx_strand_id
1 'polypeptide(L)'
;PRYGVVPEVKSVRYMPAADQDKETPRSAAQSRALYRDVLAQCVLLVLHALFAADEFGVLESVALNGFVDDHDPATGREARIFLATVMAPRSVFARLRLEQVNAVDCLVDGLRGQLSARPDQRAAVRPGRHPEDIGNGVVTHGGARGANPDGSDLNAPDLDEPDLYEMDPIAFEALVAELFRAMGMRAVTTQRSNDGGVDVDAMDPTPIRGGKIVVQVKRYRNTVPPTAVRDLFGTVQDAGANKGVLVTTSGFGPGSHAFASGKPLELVAG
;
A
#
# COMPACT_ATOMS: atom_id res chain seq x y z
N PRO A 1 3.79 -11.47 17.91
CA PRO A 1 3.47 -12.52 18.92
C PRO A 1 2.50 -13.55 18.31
N ARG A 2 2.44 -14.78 18.82
CA ARG A 2 1.44 -15.80 18.39
C ARG A 2 0.12 -15.63 19.16
N TYR A 3 -0.94 -16.30 18.69
CA TYR A 3 -2.30 -16.22 19.26
C TYR A 3 -2.37 -16.50 20.77
N GLY A 4 -1.53 -17.42 21.27
CA GLY A 4 -1.45 -17.77 22.69
C GLY A 4 -1.00 -16.65 23.63
N VAL A 5 -0.62 -15.48 23.11
CA VAL A 5 -0.38 -14.28 23.94
C VAL A 5 -1.64 -13.83 24.67
N VAL A 6 -2.83 -14.17 24.17
CA VAL A 6 -4.11 -13.87 24.82
C VAL A 6 -4.47 -15.04 25.75
N PRO A 7 -4.58 -14.82 27.07
CA PRO A 7 -4.95 -15.88 28.00
C PRO A 7 -6.32 -16.52 27.65
N GLU A 8 -6.45 -17.83 27.84
CA GLU A 8 -7.74 -18.51 27.63
C GLU A 8 -8.72 -18.21 28.77
N VAL A 9 -8.19 -17.94 29.97
CA VAL A 9 -8.98 -17.63 31.16
C VAL A 9 -9.33 -16.14 31.16
N LYS A 10 -10.63 -15.84 31.24
CA LYS A 10 -11.13 -14.47 31.34
C LYS A 10 -10.96 -13.91 32.75
N SER A 11 -11.31 -14.71 33.76
CA SER A 11 -11.27 -14.32 35.17
C SER A 11 -11.17 -15.56 36.05
N VAL A 12 -10.46 -15.43 37.16
CA VAL A 12 -10.40 -16.43 38.23
C VAL A 12 -11.17 -15.89 39.41
N ARG A 13 -12.04 -16.72 40.02
CA ARG A 13 -12.76 -16.39 41.25
C ARG A 13 -12.50 -17.47 42.29
N TYR A 14 -11.86 -17.09 43.38
CA TYR A 14 -11.69 -17.97 44.53
C TYR A 14 -13.04 -18.28 45.20
N MET A 15 -13.26 -19.55 45.55
CA MET A 15 -14.44 -20.05 46.24
C MET A 15 -14.09 -20.50 47.66
N PRO A 16 -14.30 -19.64 48.68
CA PRO A 16 -13.89 -19.94 50.06
C PRO A 16 -14.53 -21.20 50.64
N ALA A 17 -15.76 -21.53 50.23
CA ALA A 17 -16.48 -22.70 50.74
C ALA A 17 -15.91 -24.04 50.22
N ALA A 18 -15.24 -24.03 49.07
CA ALA A 18 -14.66 -25.22 48.45
C ALA A 18 -13.12 -25.19 48.44
N ASP A 19 -12.51 -24.11 48.94
CA ASP A 19 -11.07 -23.82 48.89
C ASP A 19 -10.48 -24.03 47.49
N GLN A 20 -11.18 -23.52 46.47
CA GLN A 20 -10.87 -23.76 45.05
C GLN A 20 -11.05 -22.50 44.19
N ASP A 21 -10.24 -22.39 43.16
CA ASP A 21 -10.38 -21.37 42.12
C ASP A 21 -11.33 -21.81 41.02
N LYS A 22 -12.34 -20.98 40.73
CA LYS A 22 -13.18 -21.14 39.55
C LYS A 22 -12.74 -20.21 38.44
N GLU A 23 -12.26 -20.82 37.37
CA GLU A 23 -11.94 -20.14 36.14
C GLU A 23 -13.20 -19.94 35.29
N THR A 24 -13.29 -18.78 34.63
CA THR A 24 -14.30 -18.51 33.61
C THR A 24 -13.59 -18.40 32.25
N PRO A 25 -13.96 -19.23 31.26
CA PRO A 25 -13.30 -19.21 29.96
C PRO A 25 -13.62 -17.93 29.19
N ARG A 26 -12.66 -17.47 28.40
CA ARG A 26 -12.83 -16.35 27.47
C ARG A 26 -13.49 -16.84 26.19
N SER A 27 -14.42 -16.06 25.64
CA SER A 27 -15.04 -16.41 24.37
C SER A 27 -14.07 -16.23 23.21
N ALA A 28 -14.22 -17.04 22.14
CA ALA A 28 -13.38 -16.92 20.95
C ALA A 28 -13.43 -15.53 20.31
N ALA A 29 -14.58 -14.86 20.34
CA ALA A 29 -14.74 -13.49 19.83
C ALA A 29 -13.92 -12.48 20.65
N GLN A 30 -13.91 -12.60 21.99
CA GLN A 30 -13.10 -11.74 22.86
C GLN A 30 -11.61 -11.99 22.66
N SER A 31 -11.20 -13.25 22.59
CA SER A 31 -9.80 -13.59 22.35
C SER A 31 -9.30 -13.09 20.99
N ARG A 32 -10.14 -13.19 19.94
CA ARG A 32 -9.83 -12.62 18.62
C ARG A 32 -9.67 -11.11 18.66
N ALA A 33 -10.60 -10.40 19.31
CA ALA A 33 -10.54 -8.95 19.42
C ALA A 33 -9.28 -8.47 20.16
N LEU A 34 -8.97 -9.08 21.31
CA LEU A 34 -7.76 -8.79 22.07
C LEU A 34 -6.50 -9.11 21.28
N TYR A 35 -6.46 -10.24 20.56
CA TYR A 35 -5.28 -10.59 19.78
C TYR A 35 -5.03 -9.57 18.66
N ARG A 36 -6.09 -9.16 17.96
CA ARG A 36 -6.00 -8.13 16.92
C ARG A 36 -5.53 -6.79 17.49
N ASP A 37 -6.01 -6.42 18.68
CA ASP A 37 -5.59 -5.20 19.37
C ASP A 37 -4.11 -5.26 19.80
N VAL A 38 -3.66 -6.37 20.38
CA VAL A 38 -2.25 -6.60 20.75
C VAL A 38 -1.34 -6.49 19.52
N LEU A 39 -1.73 -7.07 18.38
CA LEU A 39 -0.95 -6.95 17.14
C LEU A 39 -0.82 -5.49 16.70
N ALA A 40 -1.91 -4.72 16.74
CA ALA A 40 -1.88 -3.30 16.39
C ALA A 40 -0.98 -2.50 17.35
N GLN A 41 -1.10 -2.73 18.66
CA GLN A 41 -0.24 -2.11 19.66
C GLN A 41 1.24 -2.44 19.44
N CYS A 42 1.59 -3.70 19.14
CA CYS A 42 2.97 -4.07 18.83
C CYS A 42 3.52 -3.29 17.64
N VAL A 43 2.75 -3.14 16.56
CA VAL A 43 3.16 -2.41 15.36
C VAL A 43 3.39 -0.93 15.70
N LEU A 44 2.45 -0.29 16.40
CA LEU A 44 2.57 1.11 16.81
C LEU A 44 3.75 1.33 17.77
N LEU A 45 4.01 0.39 18.68
CA LEU A 45 5.13 0.47 19.63
C LEU A 45 6.48 0.40 18.90
N VAL A 46 6.62 -0.47 17.89
CA VAL A 46 7.84 -0.55 17.08
C VAL A 46 8.06 0.75 16.30
N LEU A 47 7.01 1.31 15.67
CA LEU A 47 7.11 2.60 14.99
C LEU A 47 7.52 3.71 15.95
N HIS A 48 6.91 3.76 17.14
CA HIS A 48 7.26 4.73 18.17
C HIS A 48 8.73 4.60 18.60
N ALA A 49 9.21 3.38 18.86
CA ALA A 49 10.59 3.13 19.25
C ALA A 49 11.59 3.54 18.15
N LEU A 50 11.27 3.26 16.88
CA LEU A 50 12.12 3.64 15.74
C LEU A 50 12.21 5.16 15.58
N PHE A 51 11.08 5.87 15.59
CA PHE A 51 11.10 7.33 15.48
C PHE A 51 11.69 8.02 16.71
N ALA A 52 11.52 7.45 17.90
CA ALA A 52 12.11 7.98 19.13
C ALA A 52 13.63 7.77 19.19
N ALA A 53 14.13 6.65 18.64
CA ALA A 53 15.57 6.37 18.55
C ALA A 53 16.29 7.24 17.49
N ASP A 54 15.54 7.79 16.53
CA ASP A 54 16.08 8.68 15.50
C ASP A 54 16.16 10.14 16.00
N GLU A 55 17.19 10.38 16.81
CA GLU A 55 17.53 11.69 17.39
C GLU A 55 17.84 12.75 16.32
N PHE A 56 18.45 12.34 15.21
CA PHE A 56 18.89 13.22 14.13
C PHE A 56 17.79 13.50 13.10
N GLY A 57 16.64 12.81 13.18
CA GLY A 57 15.51 13.03 12.27
C GLY A 57 15.75 12.54 10.85
N VAL A 58 16.60 11.54 10.66
CA VAL A 58 16.97 10.98 9.35
C VAL A 58 15.84 10.12 8.76
N LEU A 59 15.02 9.50 9.61
CA LEU A 59 13.91 8.65 9.17
C LEU A 59 12.71 9.50 8.73
N GLU A 60 12.56 9.69 7.43
CA GLU A 60 11.36 10.34 6.87
C GLU A 60 10.12 9.44 6.99
N SER A 61 10.28 8.13 6.75
CA SER A 61 9.19 7.15 6.83
C SER A 61 9.71 5.77 7.21
N VAL A 62 8.81 4.94 7.74
CA VAL A 62 9.10 3.55 8.11
C VAL A 62 8.05 2.63 7.50
N ALA A 63 8.50 1.66 6.70
CA ALA A 63 7.69 0.52 6.27
C ALA A 63 7.90 -0.65 7.22
N LEU A 64 6.81 -1.17 7.80
CA LEU A 64 6.85 -2.24 8.80
C LEU A 64 5.86 -3.33 8.45
N ASN A 65 6.36 -4.56 8.30
CA ASN A 65 5.56 -5.76 8.08
C ASN A 65 5.64 -6.68 9.31
N GLY A 66 4.51 -6.99 9.91
CA GLY A 66 4.39 -7.94 11.03
C GLY A 66 3.98 -9.31 10.53
N PHE A 67 4.79 -10.34 10.81
CA PHE A 67 4.50 -11.72 10.45
C PHE A 67 4.61 -12.68 11.63
N VAL A 68 4.06 -13.87 11.46
CA VAL A 68 4.25 -15.02 12.34
C VAL A 68 4.78 -16.18 11.52
N ASP A 69 5.79 -16.87 12.03
CA ASP A 69 6.25 -18.14 11.46
C ASP A 69 5.29 -19.25 11.93
N ASP A 70 4.58 -19.85 10.98
CA ASP A 70 3.63 -20.94 11.23
C ASP A 70 3.42 -21.79 9.96
N HIS A 71 2.65 -22.87 10.07
CA HIS A 71 2.32 -23.72 8.94
C HIS A 71 1.18 -23.09 8.12
N ASP A 72 1.35 -23.02 6.81
CA ASP A 72 0.28 -22.64 5.88
C ASP A 72 -0.79 -23.76 5.88
N PRO A 73 -2.05 -23.46 6.25
CA PRO A 73 -3.11 -24.46 6.30
C PRO A 73 -3.44 -25.08 4.94
N ALA A 74 -3.12 -24.40 3.82
CA ALA A 74 -3.36 -24.93 2.48
C ALA A 74 -2.28 -25.92 2.02
N THR A 75 -1.03 -25.71 2.42
CA THR A 75 0.11 -26.50 1.94
C THR A 75 0.77 -27.37 3.01
N GLY A 76 0.47 -27.13 4.29
CA GLY A 76 1.07 -27.81 5.44
C GLY A 76 2.55 -27.49 5.65
N ARG A 77 3.13 -26.56 4.87
CA ARG A 77 4.54 -26.18 4.95
C ARG A 77 4.71 -24.98 5.87
N GLU A 78 5.87 -24.90 6.52
CA GLU A 78 6.24 -23.70 7.25
C GLU A 78 6.32 -22.50 6.30
N ALA A 79 5.67 -21.41 6.69
CA ALA A 79 5.59 -20.18 5.94
C ALA A 79 5.56 -18.97 6.88
N ARG A 80 6.03 -17.83 6.35
CA ARG A 80 5.83 -16.53 7.00
C ARG A 80 4.47 -16.00 6.63
N ILE A 81 3.60 -15.88 7.63
CA ILE A 81 2.24 -15.38 7.44
C ILE A 81 2.21 -13.93 7.94
N PHE A 82 2.09 -13.00 7.00
CA PHE A 82 1.98 -11.58 7.30
C PHE A 82 0.59 -11.27 7.87
N LEU A 83 0.55 -10.68 9.06
CA LEU A 83 -0.69 -10.33 9.77
C LEU A 83 -0.90 -8.82 9.86
N ALA A 84 0.15 -8.02 9.67
CA ALA A 84 0.06 -6.56 9.62
C ALA A 84 1.07 -5.98 8.63
N THR A 85 0.71 -4.86 7.99
CA THR A 85 1.63 -4.03 7.20
C THR A 85 1.26 -2.57 7.36
N VAL A 86 2.25 -1.69 7.43
CA VAL A 86 2.05 -0.24 7.48
C VAL A 86 3.24 0.50 6.90
N MET A 87 2.96 1.62 6.24
CA MET A 87 3.96 2.62 5.86
C MET A 87 3.61 3.92 6.58
N ALA A 88 4.44 4.30 7.55
CA ALA A 88 4.17 5.46 8.39
C ALA A 88 5.18 6.57 8.08
N PRO A 89 4.75 7.71 7.52
CA PRO A 89 5.57 8.92 7.46
C PRO A 89 5.76 9.52 8.86
N ARG A 90 6.96 9.99 9.19
CA ARG A 90 7.28 10.67 10.46
C ARG A 90 6.35 11.86 10.68
N SER A 91 6.07 12.62 9.62
CA SER A 91 5.22 13.81 9.65
C SER A 91 3.77 13.52 10.05
N VAL A 92 3.25 12.31 9.78
CA VAL A 92 1.91 11.87 10.18
C VAL A 92 1.97 11.28 11.59
N PHE A 93 2.92 10.36 11.82
CA PHE A 93 3.04 9.63 13.08
C PHE A 93 3.32 10.55 14.28
N ALA A 94 4.16 11.58 14.10
CA ALA A 94 4.51 12.54 15.17
C ALA A 94 3.32 13.38 15.66
N ARG A 95 2.22 13.45 14.90
CA ARG A 95 1.00 14.18 15.32
C ARG A 95 0.06 13.32 16.18
N LEU A 96 0.31 12.01 16.25
CA LEU A 96 -0.53 11.08 16.98
C LEU A 96 -0.22 11.13 18.48
N ARG A 97 -1.26 11.17 19.31
CA ARG A 97 -1.14 10.94 20.76
C ARG A 97 -1.47 9.50 21.08
N LEU A 98 -0.46 8.62 21.02
CA LEU A 98 -0.63 7.17 21.12
C LEU A 98 -1.33 6.70 22.42
N GLU A 99 -1.26 7.50 23.49
CA GLU A 99 -1.95 7.21 24.76
C GLU A 99 -3.48 7.35 24.70
N GLN A 100 -4.03 8.00 23.67
CA GLN A 100 -5.45 8.32 23.53
C GLN A 100 -6.11 7.63 22.33
N VAL A 101 -5.37 6.85 21.56
CA VAL A 101 -5.91 6.21 20.34
C VAL A 101 -6.41 4.81 20.61
N ASN A 102 -7.44 4.40 19.87
CA ASN A 102 -7.68 2.98 19.64
C ASN A 102 -6.57 2.45 18.70
N ALA A 103 -5.84 1.41 19.12
CA ALA A 103 -4.68 0.94 18.38
C ALA A 103 -5.03 0.42 16.97
N VAL A 104 -6.15 -0.29 16.84
CA VAL A 104 -6.61 -0.83 15.56
C VAL A 104 -7.02 0.29 14.61
N ASP A 105 -7.84 1.24 15.06
CA ASP A 105 -8.32 2.34 14.22
C ASP A 105 -7.16 3.28 13.85
N CYS A 106 -6.24 3.54 14.79
CA CYS A 106 -5.03 4.31 14.53
C CYS A 106 -4.18 3.68 13.42
N LEU A 107 -3.98 2.35 13.49
CA LEU A 107 -3.18 1.64 12.51
C LEU A 107 -3.88 1.58 11.14
N VAL A 108 -5.16 1.20 11.10
CA VAL A 108 -5.89 0.94 9.86
C VAL A 108 -6.37 2.23 9.20
N ASP A 109 -7.02 3.13 9.95
CA ASP A 109 -7.62 4.34 9.38
C ASP A 109 -6.65 5.53 9.45
N GLY A 110 -5.94 5.68 10.57
CA GLY A 110 -5.01 6.79 10.80
C GLY A 110 -3.76 6.71 9.93
N LEU A 111 -3.09 5.55 9.93
CA LEU A 111 -1.86 5.31 9.18
C LEU A 111 -2.09 4.60 7.84
N ARG A 112 -3.35 4.28 7.49
CA ARG A 112 -3.71 3.51 6.28
C ARG A 112 -2.99 2.16 6.19
N GLY A 113 -2.66 1.56 7.34
CA GLY A 113 -2.09 0.23 7.42
C GLY A 113 -3.12 -0.86 7.15
N GLN A 114 -2.65 -2.08 6.94
CA GLN A 114 -3.50 -3.26 6.87
C GLN A 114 -3.23 -4.14 8.08
N LEU A 115 -4.30 -4.65 8.66
CA LEU A 115 -4.27 -5.60 9.76
C LEU A 115 -5.24 -6.73 9.43
N SER A 116 -4.80 -7.97 9.64
CA SER A 116 -5.60 -9.15 9.40
C SER A 116 -6.96 -9.05 10.11
N ALA A 117 -8.05 -9.33 9.37
CA ALA A 117 -9.39 -9.37 9.93
C ALA A 117 -9.62 -10.60 10.82
N ARG A 118 -8.86 -11.68 10.57
CA ARG A 118 -8.90 -12.94 11.34
C ARG A 118 -7.49 -13.46 11.59
N PRO A 119 -6.72 -12.78 12.47
CA PRO A 119 -5.34 -13.16 12.75
C PRO A 119 -5.26 -14.51 13.49
N ASP A 120 -6.33 -14.92 14.19
CA ASP A 120 -6.49 -16.26 14.77
C ASP A 120 -6.56 -17.38 13.72
N GLN A 121 -7.10 -17.07 12.54
CA GLN A 121 -7.20 -17.99 11.41
C GLN A 121 -6.05 -17.82 10.40
N ARG A 122 -5.02 -17.03 10.75
CA ARG A 122 -3.86 -16.78 9.89
C ARG A 122 -4.26 -16.18 8.53
N ALA A 123 -5.32 -15.38 8.50
CA ALA A 123 -5.73 -14.69 7.28
C ALA A 123 -4.65 -13.67 6.91
N ALA A 124 -3.83 -14.00 5.92
CA ALA A 124 -2.69 -13.18 5.55
C ALA A 124 -3.13 -11.82 4.99
N VAL A 125 -2.37 -10.78 5.33
CA VAL A 125 -2.39 -9.50 4.61
C VAL A 125 -1.25 -9.49 3.61
N ARG A 126 -1.40 -8.74 2.52
CA ARG A 126 -0.32 -8.58 1.56
C ARG A 126 0.74 -7.68 2.20
N PRO A 127 2.01 -8.11 2.31
CA PRO A 127 3.05 -7.24 2.84
C PRO A 127 3.23 -6.01 1.96
N GLY A 128 3.67 -4.92 2.57
CA GLY A 128 4.07 -3.70 1.88
C GLY A 128 5.48 -3.88 1.31
N ARG A 129 6.31 -2.84 1.41
CA ARG A 129 7.72 -2.92 1.00
C ARG A 129 8.52 -3.89 1.86
N HIS A 130 9.31 -4.73 1.24
CA HIS A 130 10.32 -5.57 1.88
C HIS A 130 11.69 -4.88 1.88
N PRO A 131 12.60 -5.26 2.80
CA PRO A 131 13.98 -4.77 2.77
C PRO A 131 14.67 -5.07 1.44
N GLU A 132 14.41 -6.22 0.80
CA GLU A 132 14.92 -6.54 -0.54
C GLU A 132 14.34 -5.65 -1.66
N ASP A 133 13.20 -4.99 -1.43
CA ASP A 133 12.64 -4.01 -2.37
C ASP A 133 13.33 -2.65 -2.25
N ILE A 134 14.16 -2.44 -1.21
CA ILE A 134 14.94 -1.21 -1.02
C ILE A 134 16.23 -1.33 -1.84
N GLY A 135 16.21 -0.77 -3.05
CA GLY A 135 17.32 -0.77 -4.00
C GLY A 135 16.89 -1.09 -5.43
N ASN A 136 15.75 -1.76 -5.61
CA ASN A 136 15.00 -1.75 -6.85
C ASN A 136 13.99 -0.61 -6.74
N GLY A 137 14.15 0.44 -7.54
CA GLY A 137 13.43 1.70 -7.42
C GLY A 137 11.90 1.56 -7.40
N VAL A 138 11.32 1.32 -6.22
CA VAL A 138 9.89 1.47 -5.97
C VAL A 138 9.66 2.93 -5.63
N VAL A 139 9.10 3.64 -6.59
CA VAL A 139 8.87 5.09 -6.57
C VAL A 139 7.87 5.45 -5.48
N THR A 140 8.29 6.24 -4.50
CA THR A 140 7.38 7.01 -3.62
C THR A 140 7.05 8.32 -4.31
N HIS A 141 5.78 8.59 -4.59
CA HIS A 141 5.35 9.94 -4.91
C HIS A 141 5.09 10.74 -3.64
N GLY A 142 5.74 11.90 -3.51
CA GLY A 142 5.19 13.03 -2.76
C GLY A 142 6.12 13.63 -1.71
N GLY A 143 7.04 14.49 -2.15
CA GLY A 143 7.73 15.46 -1.31
C GLY A 143 7.63 16.84 -1.93
N ALA A 144 6.80 17.71 -1.36
CA ALA A 144 6.60 19.07 -1.82
C ALA A 144 7.93 19.83 -1.89
N ARG A 145 8.17 20.53 -3.01
CA ARG A 145 9.17 21.60 -3.12
C ARG A 145 8.94 22.65 -2.02
N GLY A 146 9.62 22.48 -0.90
CA GLY A 146 9.91 23.56 0.04
C GLY A 146 11.07 24.36 -0.53
N ALA A 147 10.77 25.51 -1.13
CA ALA A 147 11.77 26.52 -1.42
C ALA A 147 12.42 26.95 -0.10
N ASN A 148 13.73 26.72 0.05
CA ASN A 148 14.53 27.42 1.05
C ASN A 148 15.13 28.68 0.41
N PRO A 149 15.18 29.84 1.11
CA PRO A 149 15.55 31.13 0.50
C PRO A 149 17.06 31.39 0.42
N ASP A 150 17.90 30.59 1.07
CA ASP A 150 19.31 30.91 1.22
C ASP A 150 20.19 29.85 0.54
N GLY A 151 20.66 30.19 -0.66
CA GLY A 151 21.51 29.34 -1.50
C GLY A 151 22.94 29.21 -0.97
N SER A 152 23.21 28.14 -0.22
CA SER A 152 24.56 27.67 0.00
C SER A 152 24.62 26.14 0.03
N ASP A 153 25.24 25.59 -1.01
CA ASP A 153 25.46 24.18 -1.25
C ASP A 153 26.25 23.50 -0.13
N LEU A 154 25.77 22.33 0.33
CA LEU A 154 26.59 21.32 0.98
C LEU A 154 26.28 19.97 0.33
N ASN A 155 27.24 19.50 -0.47
CA ASN A 155 27.28 18.20 -1.11
C ASN A 155 26.97 17.06 -0.11
N ALA A 156 25.74 16.55 -0.14
CA ALA A 156 25.45 15.15 0.14
C ALA A 156 25.26 14.48 -1.23
N PRO A 157 25.68 13.21 -1.45
CA PRO A 157 25.39 12.54 -2.69
C PRO A 157 23.86 12.40 -2.77
N ASP A 158 23.28 13.16 -3.70
CA ASP A 158 21.85 13.15 -3.99
C ASP A 158 21.42 11.69 -4.15
N LEU A 159 20.55 11.23 -3.26
CA LEU A 159 19.71 10.09 -3.57
C LEU A 159 18.75 10.61 -4.63
N ASP A 160 19.21 10.64 -5.88
CA ASP A 160 18.43 11.05 -7.04
C ASP A 160 17.16 10.20 -7.03
N GLU A 161 16.05 10.78 -6.54
CA GLU A 161 14.72 10.36 -6.93
C GLU A 161 14.78 10.27 -8.45
N PRO A 162 14.51 9.11 -9.07
CA PRO A 162 14.67 9.01 -10.50
C PRO A 162 13.73 10.02 -11.11
N ASP A 163 14.30 11.06 -11.72
CA ASP A 163 13.51 12.05 -12.43
C ASP A 163 12.67 11.26 -13.43
N LEU A 164 11.34 11.30 -13.29
CA LEU A 164 10.43 10.57 -14.16
C LEU A 164 10.62 11.02 -15.63
N TYR A 165 11.22 12.18 -15.86
CA TYR A 165 11.65 12.65 -17.18
C TYR A 165 12.97 12.02 -17.68
N GLU A 166 13.78 11.43 -16.80
CA GLU A 166 15.07 10.78 -17.10
C GLU A 166 15.02 9.24 -16.99
N MET A 167 14.03 8.70 -16.27
CA MET A 167 13.78 7.26 -16.14
C MET A 167 13.50 6.59 -17.49
N ASP A 168 14.04 5.39 -17.71
CA ASP A 168 13.78 4.60 -18.93
C ASP A 168 12.27 4.39 -19.18
N PRO A 169 11.76 4.53 -20.42
CA PRO A 169 10.34 4.36 -20.72
C PRO A 169 9.77 3.00 -20.30
N ILE A 170 10.54 1.92 -20.42
CA ILE A 170 10.12 0.58 -20.03
C ILE A 170 10.05 0.47 -18.51
N ALA A 171 10.99 1.11 -17.79
CA ALA A 171 10.95 1.19 -16.34
C ALA A 171 9.71 1.96 -15.85
N PHE A 172 9.31 3.03 -16.54
CA PHE A 172 8.09 3.77 -16.22
C PHE A 172 6.81 2.97 -16.53
N GLU A 173 6.77 2.23 -17.64
CA GLU A 173 5.68 1.29 -17.94
C GLU A 173 5.56 0.19 -16.87
N ALA A 174 6.69 -0.36 -16.42
CA ALA A 174 6.74 -1.36 -15.35
C ALA A 174 6.26 -0.78 -14.01
N LEU A 175 6.66 0.45 -13.67
CA LEU A 175 6.20 1.16 -12.48
C LEU A 175 4.67 1.32 -12.47
N VAL A 176 4.09 1.72 -13.60
CA VAL A 176 2.63 1.83 -13.73
C VAL A 176 1.99 0.46 -13.54
N ALA A 177 2.52 -0.62 -14.13
CA ALA A 177 2.01 -1.96 -13.89
C ALA A 177 2.06 -2.37 -12.41
N GLU A 178 3.12 -2.01 -11.70
CA GLU A 178 3.24 -2.23 -10.25
C GLU A 178 2.22 -1.44 -9.44
N LEU A 179 1.93 -0.20 -9.82
CA LEU A 179 0.87 0.60 -9.19
C LEU A 179 -0.49 -0.11 -9.29
N PHE A 180 -0.87 -0.58 -10.48
CA PHE A 180 -2.13 -1.31 -10.66
C PHE A 180 -2.14 -2.63 -9.86
N ARG A 181 -1.00 -3.33 -9.75
CA ARG A 181 -0.87 -4.51 -8.88
C ARG A 181 -1.02 -4.16 -7.40
N ALA A 182 -0.46 -3.04 -6.96
CA ALA A 182 -0.57 -2.56 -5.58
C ALA A 182 -2.02 -2.18 -5.23
N MET A 183 -2.79 -1.69 -6.20
CA MET A 183 -4.23 -1.45 -6.08
C MET A 183 -5.10 -2.72 -6.07
N GLY A 184 -4.49 -3.91 -6.13
CA GLY A 184 -5.20 -5.19 -6.06
C GLY A 184 -5.65 -5.76 -7.41
N MET A 185 -5.21 -5.15 -8.52
CA MET A 185 -5.54 -5.62 -9.87
C MET A 185 -4.49 -6.61 -10.39
N ARG A 186 -4.86 -7.46 -11.33
CA ARG A 186 -3.90 -8.28 -12.09
C ARG A 186 -3.41 -7.47 -13.28
N ALA A 187 -2.18 -6.95 -13.23
CA ALA A 187 -1.63 -6.15 -14.31
C ALA A 187 -0.38 -6.79 -14.92
N VAL A 188 -0.28 -6.79 -16.25
CA VAL A 188 0.86 -7.26 -17.04
C VAL A 188 1.28 -6.18 -18.03
N THR A 189 2.58 -5.95 -18.14
CA THR A 189 3.15 -5.10 -19.19
C THR A 189 3.05 -5.85 -20.52
N THR A 190 2.50 -5.21 -21.54
CA THR A 190 2.46 -5.76 -22.90
C THR A 190 3.80 -5.53 -23.57
N GLN A 191 4.27 -6.47 -24.40
CA GLN A 191 5.47 -6.20 -25.20
C GLN A 191 5.09 -5.33 -26.39
N ARG A 192 5.93 -4.32 -26.69
CA ARG A 192 5.78 -3.40 -27.83
C ARG A 192 5.79 -4.17 -29.15
N SER A 193 4.65 -4.72 -29.54
CA SER A 193 4.45 -5.34 -30.84
C SER A 193 2.94 -5.38 -31.11
N ASN A 194 2.50 -4.47 -31.97
CA ASN A 194 1.19 -4.45 -32.65
C ASN A 194 -0.10 -4.14 -31.87
N ASP A 195 -0.09 -3.95 -30.55
CA ASP A 195 -1.34 -3.82 -29.77
C ASP A 195 -1.92 -2.39 -29.66
N GLY A 196 -1.77 -1.57 -30.71
CA GLY A 196 -2.47 -0.27 -30.78
C GLY A 196 -2.08 0.76 -29.70
N GLY A 197 -0.93 0.59 -29.03
CA GLY A 197 -0.42 1.51 -28.02
C GLY A 197 -0.88 1.24 -26.59
N VAL A 198 -1.30 0.01 -26.28
CA VAL A 198 -1.44 -0.48 -24.89
C VAL A 198 -0.07 -0.80 -24.33
N ASP A 199 0.23 -0.26 -23.14
CA ASP A 199 1.49 -0.51 -22.44
C ASP A 199 1.30 -1.45 -21.23
N VAL A 200 0.11 -1.40 -20.60
CA VAL A 200 -0.27 -2.30 -19.51
C VAL A 200 -1.72 -2.78 -19.67
N ASP A 201 -1.89 -4.09 -19.62
CA ASP A 201 -3.21 -4.73 -19.50
C ASP A 201 -3.48 -5.04 -18.02
N ALA A 202 -4.54 -4.45 -17.48
CA ALA A 202 -4.96 -4.66 -16.10
C ALA A 202 -6.35 -5.31 -16.04
N MET A 203 -6.56 -6.16 -15.04
CA MET A 203 -7.84 -6.80 -14.76
C MET A 203 -8.20 -6.57 -13.30
N ASP A 204 -9.27 -5.82 -13.06
CA ASP A 204 -9.85 -5.65 -11.73
C ASP A 204 -10.76 -6.86 -11.42
N PRO A 205 -10.42 -7.68 -10.41
CA PRO A 205 -11.20 -8.89 -10.07
C PRO A 205 -12.52 -8.59 -9.34
N THR A 206 -12.81 -7.31 -9.03
CA THR A 206 -14.01 -6.93 -8.26
C THR A 206 -15.29 -7.37 -8.99
N PRO A 207 -16.15 -8.19 -8.38
CA PRO A 207 -17.40 -8.60 -9.00
C PRO A 207 -18.28 -7.40 -9.37
N ILE A 208 -18.95 -7.46 -10.53
CA ILE A 208 -19.90 -6.46 -11.04
C ILE A 208 -19.27 -5.13 -11.51
N ARG A 209 -18.27 -4.61 -10.79
CA ARG A 209 -17.63 -3.30 -11.08
C ARG A 209 -16.26 -3.39 -11.75
N GLY A 210 -15.57 -4.52 -11.57
CA GLY A 210 -14.26 -4.78 -12.17
C GLY A 210 -14.38 -5.17 -13.64
N GLY A 211 -13.25 -5.58 -14.22
CA GLY A 211 -13.16 -5.93 -15.63
C GLY A 211 -11.82 -5.55 -16.24
N LYS A 212 -11.76 -5.62 -17.57
CA LYS A 212 -10.54 -5.34 -18.33
C LYS A 212 -10.31 -3.83 -18.38
N ILE A 213 -9.11 -3.42 -18.02
CA ILE A 213 -8.63 -2.04 -18.03
C ILE A 213 -7.41 -1.99 -18.94
N VAL A 214 -7.45 -1.10 -19.91
CA VAL A 214 -6.35 -0.85 -20.82
C VAL A 214 -5.63 0.40 -20.37
N VAL A 215 -4.32 0.31 -20.17
CA VAL A 215 -3.52 1.42 -19.67
C VAL A 215 -2.48 1.79 -20.71
N GLN A 216 -2.41 3.08 -21.01
CA GLN A 216 -1.41 3.67 -21.85
C GLN A 216 -0.56 4.64 -21.03
N VAL A 217 0.74 4.59 -21.23
CA VAL A 217 1.74 5.32 -20.49
C VAL A 217 2.48 6.22 -21.47
N LYS A 218 2.43 7.54 -21.23
CA LYS A 218 3.10 8.55 -22.06
C LYS A 218 4.07 9.35 -21.22
N ARG A 219 5.37 9.07 -21.37
CA ARG A 219 6.42 9.90 -20.76
C ARG A 219 6.67 11.15 -21.60
N TYR A 220 5.90 12.22 -21.37
CA TYR A 220 5.99 13.48 -22.10
C TYR A 220 6.53 14.60 -21.21
N ARG A 221 7.30 15.54 -21.78
CA ARG A 221 7.72 16.80 -21.12
C ARG A 221 6.71 17.94 -21.32
N ASN A 222 5.92 17.86 -22.39
CA ASN A 222 4.91 18.85 -22.74
C ASN A 222 3.51 18.26 -22.59
N THR A 223 2.50 19.13 -22.47
CA THR A 223 1.09 18.73 -22.37
C THR A 223 0.71 17.68 -23.40
N VAL A 224 0.06 16.60 -22.95
CA VAL A 224 -0.38 15.50 -23.82
C VAL A 224 -1.45 16.01 -24.79
N PRO A 225 -1.28 15.79 -26.11
CA PRO A 225 -2.22 16.24 -27.11
C PRO A 225 -3.55 15.48 -27.00
N PRO A 226 -4.70 16.11 -27.30
CA PRO A 226 -6.01 15.44 -27.27
C PRO A 226 -6.13 14.23 -28.20
N THR A 227 -5.27 14.10 -29.21
CA THR A 227 -5.21 12.92 -30.09
C THR A 227 -4.89 11.65 -29.31
N ALA A 228 -3.94 11.68 -28.37
CA ALA A 228 -3.58 10.51 -27.58
C ALA A 228 -4.77 9.98 -26.74
N VAL A 229 -5.61 10.87 -26.21
CA VAL A 229 -6.83 10.47 -25.47
C VAL A 229 -7.87 9.85 -26.41
N ARG A 230 -7.97 10.33 -27.65
CA ARG A 230 -8.88 9.77 -28.66
C ARG A 230 -8.41 8.40 -29.13
N ASP A 231 -7.11 8.25 -29.33
CA ASP A 231 -6.50 6.99 -29.75
C ASP A 231 -6.72 5.93 -28.67
N LEU A 232 -6.45 6.25 -27.39
CA LEU A 232 -6.76 5.36 -26.27
C LEU A 232 -8.24 4.94 -26.25
N PHE A 233 -9.15 5.87 -26.54
CA PHE A 233 -10.58 5.54 -26.60
C PHE A 233 -10.91 4.55 -27.72
N GLY A 234 -10.24 4.66 -28.86
CA GLY A 234 -10.32 3.66 -29.94
C GLY A 234 -9.83 2.29 -29.46
N THR A 235 -8.69 2.25 -28.79
CA THR A 235 -8.11 1.01 -28.23
C THR A 235 -9.00 0.37 -27.16
N VAL A 236 -9.65 1.16 -26.30
CA VAL A 236 -10.61 0.65 -25.31
C VAL A 236 -11.79 -0.05 -25.98
N GLN A 237 -12.31 0.52 -27.07
CA GLN A 237 -13.42 -0.09 -27.82
C GLN A 237 -12.99 -1.35 -28.55
N ASP A 238 -11.85 -1.31 -29.24
CA ASP A 238 -11.31 -2.45 -29.99
C ASP A 238 -10.96 -3.63 -29.07
N ALA A 239 -10.30 -3.35 -27.95
CA ALA A 239 -9.92 -4.35 -26.96
C ALA A 239 -11.08 -4.86 -26.08
N GLY A 240 -12.29 -4.32 -26.24
CA GLY A 240 -13.47 -4.63 -25.44
C GLY A 240 -13.29 -4.31 -23.94
N ALA A 241 -12.48 -3.30 -23.62
CA ALA A 241 -12.15 -2.96 -22.25
C ALA A 241 -13.25 -2.12 -21.58
N ASN A 242 -13.43 -2.33 -20.28
CA ASN A 242 -14.39 -1.60 -19.47
C ASN A 242 -13.94 -0.16 -19.20
N LYS A 243 -12.63 0.08 -19.22
CA LYS A 243 -12.03 1.37 -18.91
C LYS A 243 -10.66 1.53 -19.59
N GLY A 244 -10.36 2.75 -20.02
CA GLY A 244 -9.02 3.18 -20.42
C GLY A 244 -8.41 4.10 -19.38
N VAL A 245 -7.12 3.95 -19.12
CA VAL A 245 -6.36 4.88 -18.27
C VAL A 245 -5.16 5.41 -19.04
N LEU A 246 -5.01 6.73 -19.08
CA LEU A 246 -3.84 7.39 -19.67
C LEU A 246 -3.00 7.99 -18.53
N VAL A 247 -1.79 7.48 -18.35
CA VAL A 247 -0.83 7.96 -17.36
C VAL A 247 0.26 8.77 -18.05
N THR A 248 0.59 9.95 -17.54
CA THR A 248 1.66 10.79 -18.08
C THR A 248 2.47 11.44 -16.97
N THR A 249 3.73 11.79 -17.27
CA THR A 249 4.62 12.61 -16.43
C THR A 249 4.38 14.12 -16.60
N SER A 250 3.45 14.52 -17.46
CA SER A 250 3.09 15.93 -17.72
C SER A 250 1.63 16.22 -17.33
N GLY A 251 1.05 17.31 -17.85
CA GLY A 251 -0.38 17.58 -17.76
C GLY A 251 -1.19 17.22 -19.02
N PHE A 252 -2.50 17.38 -18.92
CA PHE A 252 -3.46 17.31 -20.02
C PHE A 252 -4.09 18.69 -20.29
N GLY A 253 -4.41 18.97 -21.54
CA GLY A 253 -5.09 20.22 -21.90
C GLY A 253 -6.61 20.16 -21.63
N PRO A 254 -7.30 21.31 -21.61
CA PRO A 254 -8.76 21.36 -21.42
C PRO A 254 -9.54 20.51 -22.43
N GLY A 255 -9.07 20.43 -23.68
CA GLY A 255 -9.69 19.60 -24.72
C GLY A 255 -9.60 18.09 -24.46
N SER A 256 -8.55 17.64 -23.75
CA SER A 256 -8.37 16.24 -23.33
C SER A 256 -9.36 15.88 -22.22
N HIS A 257 -9.51 16.74 -21.21
CA HIS A 257 -10.51 16.56 -20.15
C HIS A 257 -11.95 16.63 -20.68
N ALA A 258 -12.23 17.57 -21.57
CA ALA A 258 -13.54 17.69 -22.21
C ALA A 258 -13.91 16.45 -23.02
N PHE A 259 -12.94 15.83 -23.70
CA PHE A 259 -13.17 14.60 -24.45
C PHE A 259 -13.36 13.38 -23.54
N ALA A 260 -12.59 13.28 -22.45
CA ALA A 260 -12.70 12.17 -21.50
C ALA A 260 -13.99 12.21 -20.67
N SER A 261 -14.57 13.40 -20.45
CA SER A 261 -15.81 13.57 -19.70
C SER A 261 -16.96 12.72 -20.25
N GLY A 262 -17.54 11.87 -19.41
CA GLY A 262 -18.65 10.98 -19.77
C GLY A 262 -18.25 9.75 -20.60
N LYS A 263 -16.95 9.51 -20.80
CA LYS A 263 -16.41 8.30 -21.44
C LYS A 263 -15.76 7.40 -20.38
N PRO A 264 -15.59 6.09 -20.64
CA PRO A 264 -14.86 5.18 -19.78
C PRO A 264 -13.34 5.42 -19.85
N LEU A 265 -12.91 6.66 -19.65
CA LEU A 265 -11.52 7.10 -19.69
C LEU A 265 -11.14 7.80 -18.39
N GLU A 266 -9.96 7.50 -17.88
CA GLU A 266 -9.36 8.20 -16.76
C GLU A 266 -8.00 8.77 -17.15
N LEU A 267 -7.74 10.00 -16.71
CA LEU A 267 -6.52 10.73 -17.02
C LEU A 267 -5.75 10.95 -15.73
N VAL A 268 -4.53 10.40 -15.67
CA VAL A 268 -3.63 10.52 -14.52
C VAL A 268 -2.44 11.36 -14.95
N ALA A 269 -2.40 12.60 -14.46
CA ALA A 269 -1.31 13.55 -14.70
C ALA A 269 -0.18 13.37 -13.68
N GLY A 270 1.02 13.83 -14.05
CA GLY A 270 2.21 13.85 -13.19
C GLY A 270 2.25 15.02 -12.22
#